data_AF-A0AAN6P3Z2-F1
#
_entry.id   AF-A0AAN6P3Z2-F1
#
_cell.length_a   1.000
_cell.length_b   1.000
_cell.length_c   1.000
_cell.angle_alpha   90.00
_cell.angle_beta   90.00
_cell.angle_gamma   90.00
#
_symmetry.space_group_name_H-M   'P 1'
#
loop_
_entity.id
_entity.type
_entity.pdbx_description
1 polymer ?
#
loop_
_entity_poly.entity_id
_entity_poly.type
_entity_poly.pdbx_seq_one_letter_code
_entity_poly.pdbx_strand_id
1 'polypeptide(L)'
;MDGFSLAATNYTDPAGFTHLYVFSQSTNNTLLASVWDSQNTTWRVVSISHMLATGGLELSFMPNTPITAYAYTNPFFQMRLYALTDGSSIREVQTQDPSLETGWQKGRLGFDSFLTVGQGSKLAALRPQCGTGRDCRNNFP
;
A
#
# COMPACT_ATOMS: atom_id res chain seq x y z
N MET A 1 -17.66 17.93 -4.03
CA MET A 1 -16.26 17.57 -3.72
C MET A 1 -16.16 16.09 -3.97
N ASP A 2 -15.78 15.72 -5.19
CA ASP A 2 -15.70 14.32 -5.60
C ASP A 2 -14.24 14.03 -5.89
N GLY A 3 -13.64 13.12 -5.12
CA GLY A 3 -12.21 12.86 -5.22
C GLY A 3 -11.72 11.77 -4.29
N PHE A 4 -12.49 10.70 -4.11
CA PHE A 4 -12.00 9.53 -3.40
C PHE A 4 -10.95 8.82 -4.28
N SER A 5 -9.72 8.71 -3.79
CA SER A 5 -8.74 7.83 -4.40
C SER A 5 -8.89 6.43 -3.84
N LEU A 6 -8.83 5.44 -4.71
CA LEU A 6 -8.80 4.03 -4.35
C LEU A 6 -7.62 3.37 -5.05
N ALA A 7 -7.00 2.41 -4.38
CA ALA A 7 -6.07 1.48 -4.99
C ALA A 7 -6.50 0.06 -4.67
N ALA A 8 -6.25 -0.87 -5.59
CA ALA A 8 -6.54 -2.28 -5.35
C ALA A 8 -5.38 -3.15 -5.82
N THR A 9 -5.17 -4.24 -5.11
CA THR A 9 -4.24 -5.31 -5.51
C THR A 9 -4.75 -6.63 -4.96
N ASN A 10 -4.28 -7.73 -5.50
CA ASN A 10 -4.59 -9.06 -5.02
C ASN A 10 -3.33 -9.85 -4.70
N TYR A 11 -3.52 -10.93 -3.95
CA TYR A 11 -2.51 -11.92 -3.64
C TYR A 11 -3.18 -13.29 -3.57
N THR A 12 -2.60 -14.30 -4.19
CA THR A 12 -3.02 -15.69 -3.98
C THR A 12 -1.94 -16.38 -3.17
N ASP A 13 -2.31 -16.91 -2.01
CA ASP A 13 -1.38 -17.55 -1.10
C ASP A 13 -0.97 -18.97 -1.56
N PRO A 14 0.05 -19.58 -0.94
CA PRO A 14 0.49 -20.93 -1.33
C PRO A 14 -0.56 -22.03 -1.15
N ALA A 15 -1.60 -21.81 -0.35
CA ALA A 15 -2.72 -22.72 -0.19
C ALA A 15 -3.79 -22.54 -1.29
N GLY A 16 -3.63 -21.53 -2.16
CA GLY A 16 -4.54 -21.23 -3.26
C GLY A 16 -5.67 -20.27 -2.88
N PHE A 17 -5.67 -19.72 -1.67
CA PHE A 17 -6.68 -18.74 -1.28
C PHE A 17 -6.32 -17.36 -1.84
N THR A 18 -7.31 -16.72 -2.46
CA THR A 18 -7.17 -15.37 -2.99
C THR A 18 -7.57 -14.35 -1.94
N HIS A 19 -6.70 -13.35 -1.79
CA HIS A 19 -6.83 -12.19 -0.93
C HIS A 19 -6.96 -10.96 -1.81
N LEU A 20 -8.00 -10.16 -1.62
CA LEU A 20 -8.18 -8.88 -2.31
C LEU A 20 -7.98 -7.75 -1.31
N TYR A 21 -7.23 -6.73 -1.69
CA TYR A 21 -6.97 -5.56 -0.87
C TYR A 21 -7.46 -4.33 -1.61
N VAL A 22 -8.31 -3.54 -0.95
CA VAL A 22 -8.79 -2.25 -1.44
C VAL A 22 -8.39 -1.18 -0.43
N PHE A 23 -7.57 -0.24 -0.87
CA PHE A 23 -7.05 0.85 -0.05
C PHE A 23 -7.85 2.12 -0.29
N SER A 24 -8.21 2.78 0.80
CA SER A 24 -9.02 4.00 0.79
C SER A 24 -8.58 4.95 1.90
N GLN A 25 -9.09 6.17 1.86
CA GLN A 25 -8.93 7.15 2.93
C GLN A 25 -10.27 7.42 3.59
N SER A 26 -10.30 7.41 4.93
CA SER A 26 -11.47 7.83 5.70
C SER A 26 -11.67 9.35 5.65
N THR A 27 -12.82 9.83 6.13
CA THR A 27 -13.10 11.28 6.26
C THR A 27 -12.15 11.99 7.23
N ASN A 28 -11.46 11.25 8.11
CA ASN A 28 -10.48 11.76 9.06
C ASN A 28 -9.04 11.61 8.54
N ASN A 29 -8.87 11.49 7.22
CA ASN A 29 -7.59 11.31 6.54
C ASN A 29 -6.83 10.02 6.90
N THR A 30 -7.48 9.07 7.56
CA THR A 30 -6.89 7.78 7.95
C THR A 30 -6.80 6.85 6.75
N LEU A 31 -5.64 6.21 6.53
CA LEU A 31 -5.53 5.16 5.51
C LEU A 31 -6.13 3.85 6.02
N LEU A 32 -7.02 3.28 5.21
CA LEU A 32 -7.72 2.04 5.49
C LEU A 32 -7.42 1.00 4.40
N ALA A 33 -7.46 -0.27 4.79
CA ALA A 33 -7.51 -1.41 3.87
C ALA A 33 -8.78 -2.22 4.15
N SER A 34 -9.63 -2.38 3.13
CA SER A 34 -10.62 -3.44 3.12
C SER A 34 -9.96 -4.71 2.55
N VAL A 35 -10.00 -5.79 3.31
CA VAL A 35 -9.35 -7.07 3.00
C VAL A 35 -10.43 -8.13 2.81
N TRP A 36 -10.47 -8.74 1.64
CA TRP A 36 -11.30 -9.91 1.38
C TRP A 36 -10.46 -11.17 1.41
N ASP A 37 -11.01 -12.22 1.99
CA ASP A 37 -10.38 -13.53 2.11
C ASP A 37 -11.30 -14.59 1.48
N SER A 38 -10.79 -15.34 0.49
CA SER A 38 -11.57 -16.37 -0.20
C SER A 38 -11.87 -17.61 0.63
N GLN A 39 -11.07 -17.91 1.65
CA GLN A 39 -11.26 -19.07 2.52
C GLN A 39 -12.52 -18.88 3.36
N ASN A 40 -12.67 -17.70 3.95
CA ASN A 40 -13.78 -17.38 4.83
C ASN A 40 -14.91 -16.64 4.11
N THR A 41 -14.67 -16.16 2.88
CA THR A 41 -15.59 -15.35 2.08
C THR A 41 -16.03 -14.05 2.76
N THR A 42 -15.17 -13.49 3.61
CA THR A 42 -15.47 -12.31 4.42
C THR A 42 -14.62 -11.12 4.02
N TRP A 43 -15.20 -9.92 4.24
CA TRP A 43 -14.45 -8.67 4.26
C TRP A 43 -14.15 -8.26 5.69
N ARG A 44 -12.96 -7.71 5.92
CA ARG A 44 -12.59 -6.98 7.14
C ARG A 44 -11.93 -5.66 6.80
N VAL A 45 -11.93 -4.72 7.74
CA VAL A 45 -11.28 -3.41 7.57
C VAL A 45 -10.12 -3.31 8.55
N VAL A 46 -8.96 -2.90 8.05
CA VAL A 46 -7.74 -2.65 8.82
C VAL A 46 -7.38 -1.17 8.70
N SER A 47 -7.06 -0.53 9.83
CA SER A 47 -6.55 0.83 9.85
C SER A 47 -5.03 0.83 9.73
N ILE A 48 -4.52 1.16 8.53
CA ILE A 48 -3.07 1.20 8.28
C ILE A 48 -2.42 2.31 9.10
N SER A 49 -3.06 3.48 9.18
CA SER A 49 -2.55 4.58 10.01
C SER A 49 -2.44 4.17 11.49
N HIS A 50 -3.39 3.38 12.01
CA HIS A 50 -3.30 2.87 13.38
C HIS A 50 -2.13 1.90 13.54
N MET A 51 -1.93 0.97 12.58
CA MET A 51 -0.81 0.03 12.63
C MET A 51 0.55 0.73 12.54
N LEU A 52 0.66 1.76 11.69
CA LEU A 52 1.87 2.58 11.61
C LEU A 52 2.14 3.32 12.93
N ALA A 53 1.11 3.92 13.54
CA ALA A 53 1.24 4.61 14.82
C ALA A 53 1.66 3.66 15.95
N THR A 54 1.06 2.46 16.04
CA THR A 54 1.48 1.42 16.99
C THR A 54 2.92 0.98 16.76
N GLY A 55 3.40 1.01 15.50
CA GLY A 55 4.79 0.79 15.13
C GLY A 55 5.73 1.99 15.34
N GLY A 56 5.25 3.10 15.92
CA GLY A 56 6.03 4.31 16.18
C GLY A 56 6.20 5.25 14.98
N LEU A 57 5.45 5.05 13.89
CA LEU A 57 5.47 5.91 12.72
C LEU A 57 4.14 6.65 12.57
N GLU A 58 4.09 7.89 13.06
CA GLU A 58 2.96 8.78 12.82
C GLU A 58 3.12 9.51 11.48
N LEU A 59 2.15 9.32 10.59
CA LEU A 59 2.08 10.00 9.30
C LEU A 59 0.77 10.78 9.20
N SER A 60 0.88 12.06 8.86
CA SER A 60 -0.26 12.91 8.53
C SER A 60 -0.45 12.93 7.01
N PHE A 61 -1.52 12.29 6.53
CA PHE A 61 -1.85 12.21 5.11
C PHE A 61 -2.71 13.38 4.68
N MET A 62 -2.47 13.88 3.47
CA MET A 62 -3.32 14.94 2.91
C MET A 62 -4.75 14.44 2.70
N PRO A 63 -5.77 15.30 2.89
CA PRO A 63 -7.13 14.97 2.51
C PRO A 63 -7.24 14.62 1.02
N ASN A 64 -8.00 13.58 0.70
CA ASN A 64 -8.17 13.04 -0.65
C ASN A 64 -6.83 12.70 -1.33
N THR A 65 -5.86 12.20 -0.55
CA THR A 65 -4.55 11.83 -1.09
C THR A 65 -4.72 10.82 -2.23
N PRO A 66 -3.99 10.95 -3.35
CA PRO A 66 -3.85 9.84 -4.27
C PRO A 66 -3.24 8.64 -3.53
N ILE A 67 -3.78 7.45 -3.79
CA ILE A 67 -3.32 6.19 -3.23
C ILE A 67 -2.96 5.28 -4.39
N THR A 68 -1.80 4.63 -4.32
CA THR A 68 -1.46 3.52 -5.21
C THR A 68 -0.73 2.44 -4.43
N ALA A 69 -0.88 1.19 -4.83
CA ALA A 69 -0.30 0.06 -4.13
C ALA A 69 0.03 -1.07 -5.10
N TYR A 70 0.95 -1.93 -4.69
CA TYR A 70 1.15 -3.23 -5.33
C TYR A 70 1.48 -4.30 -4.30
N ALA A 71 1.05 -5.52 -4.59
CA ALA A 71 1.52 -6.73 -3.92
C ALA A 71 2.58 -7.45 -4.79
N TYR A 72 3.54 -8.07 -4.13
CA TYR A 72 4.60 -8.84 -4.77
C TYR A 72 5.00 -10.03 -3.90
N THR A 73 5.32 -11.17 -4.52
CA THR A 73 5.42 -12.47 -3.80
C THR A 73 6.72 -13.23 -4.06
N ASN A 74 7.82 -12.54 -4.34
CA ASN A 74 9.12 -13.20 -4.53
C ASN A 74 10.25 -12.42 -3.82
N PRO A 75 11.01 -13.03 -2.88
CA PRO A 75 10.87 -14.40 -2.37
C PRO A 75 9.70 -14.57 -1.38
N PHE A 76 9.18 -13.48 -0.82
CA PHE A 76 8.09 -13.49 0.16
C PHE A 76 7.07 -12.39 -0.18
N PHE A 77 5.90 -12.46 0.44
CA PHE A 77 4.87 -11.43 0.32
C PHE A 77 5.42 -10.06 0.74
N GLN A 78 5.11 -9.06 -0.07
CA GLN A 78 5.42 -7.66 0.15
C GLN A 78 4.23 -6.85 -0.37
N MET A 79 3.68 -6.02 0.50
CA MET A 79 2.73 -4.99 0.14
C MET A 79 3.45 -3.65 0.20
N ARG A 80 3.32 -2.85 -0.85
CA ARG A 80 3.77 -1.44 -0.84
C ARG A 80 2.60 -0.53 -1.15
N LEU A 81 2.47 0.51 -0.35
CA LEU A 81 1.46 1.54 -0.52
C LEU A 81 2.13 2.91 -0.56
N TYR A 82 1.67 3.74 -1.48
CA TYR A 82 2.16 5.09 -1.69
C TYR A 82 1.01 6.08 -1.55
N ALA A 83 1.24 7.13 -0.76
CA ALA A 83 0.32 8.23 -0.55
C ALA A 83 1.10 9.52 -0.32
N LEU A 84 0.41 10.66 -0.34
CA LEU A 84 0.97 11.98 -0.05
C LEU A 84 0.74 12.34 1.40
N THR A 85 1.80 12.76 2.09
CA THR A 85 1.71 13.41 3.39
C THR A 85 1.60 14.92 3.25
N ASP A 86 1.32 15.59 4.36
CA ASP A 86 1.38 17.05 4.47
C ASP A 86 2.65 17.60 3.80
N GLY A 87 2.48 18.69 3.04
CA GLY A 87 3.52 19.23 2.17
C GLY A 87 3.66 18.53 0.82
N SER A 88 2.64 17.79 0.37
CA SER A 88 2.61 17.13 -0.95
C SER A 88 3.79 16.20 -1.20
N SER A 89 4.27 15.52 -0.16
CA SER A 89 5.43 14.63 -0.24
C SER A 89 5.01 13.17 -0.37
N ILE A 90 5.59 12.44 -1.33
CA ILE A 90 5.34 11.01 -1.49
C ILE A 90 5.93 10.26 -0.29
N ARG A 91 5.11 9.41 0.33
CA ARG A 91 5.53 8.42 1.33
C ARG A 91 5.22 7.01 0.86
N GLU A 92 6.20 6.14 1.03
CA GLU A 92 6.02 4.70 0.94
C GLU A 92 5.87 4.12 2.34
N VAL A 93 4.86 3.27 2.51
CA VAL A 93 4.74 2.37 3.64
C VAL A 93 4.63 0.94 3.12
N GLN A 94 5.19 -0.01 3.86
CA GLN A 94 5.30 -1.39 3.43
C GLN A 94 5.03 -2.36 4.57
N THR A 95 4.53 -3.54 4.23
CA THR A 95 4.43 -4.68 5.15
C THR A 95 4.79 -5.98 4.41
N GLN A 96 5.26 -6.97 5.16
CA GLN A 96 5.47 -8.34 4.70
C GLN A 96 4.41 -9.30 5.26
N ASP A 97 3.46 -8.78 6.03
CA ASP A 97 2.36 -9.55 6.60
C ASP A 97 1.14 -9.50 5.65
N PRO A 98 0.73 -10.63 5.06
CA PRO A 98 -0.42 -10.68 4.15
C PRO A 98 -1.76 -10.41 4.83
N SER A 99 -1.83 -10.49 6.17
CA SER A 99 -3.04 -10.11 6.90
C SER A 99 -3.26 -8.59 6.93
N LEU A 100 -2.19 -7.81 6.69
CA LEU A 100 -2.07 -6.36 6.87
C LEU A 100 -2.26 -5.87 8.31
N GLU A 101 -2.36 -6.76 9.31
CA GLU A 101 -2.61 -6.36 10.70
C GLU A 101 -1.32 -6.01 11.45
N THR A 102 -0.17 -6.43 10.95
CA THR A 102 1.13 -6.13 11.56
C THR A 102 2.20 -5.81 10.50
N GLY A 103 3.42 -5.56 10.95
CA GLY A 103 4.60 -5.45 10.08
C GLY A 103 4.65 -4.19 9.20
N TRP A 104 3.74 -3.24 9.40
CA TRP A 104 3.76 -1.95 8.71
C TRP A 104 4.94 -1.10 9.18
N GLN A 105 5.71 -0.62 8.22
CA GLN A 105 6.88 0.20 8.45
C GLN A 105 7.09 1.19 7.31
N LYS A 106 7.97 2.16 7.53
CA LYS A 106 8.39 3.10 6.50
C LYS A 106 9.11 2.36 5.35
N GLY A 107 8.80 2.74 4.12
CA GLY A 107 9.50 2.30 2.93
C GLY A 107 10.77 3.12 2.64
N ARG A 108 11.45 2.80 1.52
CA ARG A 108 12.67 3.52 1.12
C ARG A 108 12.38 4.82 0.38
N LEU A 109 11.28 4.87 -0.39
CA LEU A 109 10.91 6.08 -1.12
C LEU A 109 10.49 7.19 -0.15
N GLY A 110 11.11 8.35 -0.31
CA GLY A 110 10.92 9.46 0.62
C GLY A 110 11.65 9.29 1.94
N PHE A 111 12.60 8.34 2.06
CA PHE A 111 13.35 8.15 3.30
C PHE A 111 14.42 9.23 3.51
N ASP A 112 15.33 9.38 2.54
CA ASP A 112 16.48 10.29 2.61
C ASP A 112 16.20 11.71 2.08
N SER A 113 15.17 11.87 1.26
CA SER A 113 14.79 13.15 0.68
C SER A 113 13.27 13.26 0.53
N PHE A 114 12.75 14.48 0.67
CA PHE A 114 11.34 14.74 0.40
C PHE A 114 11.13 14.79 -1.12
N LEU A 115 10.30 13.88 -1.61
CA LEU A 115 9.85 13.87 -3.00
C LEU A 115 8.50 14.57 -3.08
N THR A 116 8.55 15.88 -3.34
CA THR A 116 7.35 16.72 -3.45
C THR A 116 6.75 16.62 -4.85
N VAL A 117 5.42 16.54 -4.92
CA VAL A 117 4.67 16.54 -6.18
C VAL A 117 3.91 17.86 -6.36
N GLY A 118 3.60 18.20 -7.61
CA GLY A 118 2.76 19.35 -7.92
C GLY A 118 1.31 19.14 -7.44
N GLN A 119 0.60 20.23 -7.22
CA GLN A 119 -0.81 20.19 -6.83
C GLN A 119 -1.65 19.42 -7.84
N GLY A 120 -2.55 18.55 -7.36
CA GLY A 120 -3.43 17.75 -8.22
C GLY A 120 -2.79 16.50 -8.85
N SER A 121 -1.50 16.26 -8.61
CA SER A 121 -0.80 15.07 -9.09
C SER A 121 -1.52 13.77 -8.67
N LYS A 122 -1.50 12.78 -9.55
CA LYS A 122 -1.96 11.41 -9.28
C LYS A 122 -0.74 10.50 -9.13
N LEU A 123 -0.94 9.35 -8.48
CA LEU A 123 0.10 8.35 -8.29
C LEU A 123 -0.28 7.06 -9.00
N ALA A 124 0.71 6.42 -9.61
CA ALA A 124 0.61 5.06 -10.10
C ALA A 124 1.91 4.34 -9.74
N ALA A 125 1.79 3.09 -9.29
CA ALA A 125 2.91 2.21 -9.02
C ALA A 125 2.68 0.90 -9.76
N LEU A 126 3.76 0.35 -10.31
CA LEU A 126 3.78 -0.98 -10.89
C LEU A 126 5.07 -1.68 -10.45
N ARG A 127 4.97 -2.97 -10.19
CA ARG A 127 6.13 -3.83 -9.98
C ARG A 127 6.18 -4.84 -11.13
N PRO A 128 7.17 -4.74 -12.04
CA PRO A 128 7.26 -5.67 -13.15
C PRO A 128 7.41 -7.11 -12.63
N GLN A 129 6.64 -8.04 -13.21
CA GLN A 129 6.81 -9.47 -13.04
C GLN A 129 7.33 -10.06 -14.34
N CYS A 130 8.33 -10.94 -14.28
CA CYS A 130 9.00 -11.46 -15.47
C CYS A 130 8.25 -12.63 -16.13
N GLY A 131 6.93 -12.73 -15.94
CA GLY A 131 6.08 -13.79 -16.50
C GLY A 131 6.37 -15.22 -15.98
N THR A 132 7.46 -15.44 -15.24
CA THR A 132 7.89 -16.77 -14.77
C THR A 132 7.98 -16.88 -13.25
N GLY A 133 7.40 -15.93 -12.51
CA GLY A 133 7.53 -15.86 -11.04
C GLY A 133 8.95 -15.58 -10.54
N ARG A 134 9.92 -15.21 -11.40
CA ARG A 134 11.29 -14.83 -11.02
C ARG A 134 11.43 -13.32 -10.77
N ASP A 135 12.35 -12.93 -9.88
CA ASP A 135 12.71 -11.53 -9.64
C ASP A 135 13.38 -10.93 -10.89
N CYS A 136 12.83 -9.81 -11.36
CA CYS A 136 13.30 -9.08 -12.54
C CYS A 136 14.52 -8.20 -12.27
N ARG A 137 15.26 -8.41 -11.18
CA ARG A 137 16.43 -7.59 -10.79
C ARG A 137 17.40 -7.27 -11.92
N ASN A 138 17.53 -8.13 -12.92
CA ASN A 138 18.46 -7.94 -14.04
C ASN A 138 17.85 -7.26 -15.27
N ASN A 139 16.52 -7.11 -15.35
CA ASN A 139 15.82 -6.61 -16.54
C ASN A 139 15.20 -5.21 -16.34
N PHE A 140 15.07 -4.75 -15.10
CA PHE A 140 14.60 -3.41 -14.75
C PHE A 140 15.46 -2.88 -13.59
N PRO A 141 16.61 -2.22 -13.88
CA PRO A 141 17.43 -1.56 -12.88
C PRO A 141 16.73 -0.34 -12.24
#